data_AF-A0A970Y729-F1
#
_entry.id   AF-A0A970Y729-F1
#
_cell.length_a   1.000
_cell.length_b   1.000
_cell.length_c   1.000
_cell.angle_alpha   90.00
_cell.angle_beta   90.00
_cell.angle_gamma   90.00
#
_symmetry.space_group_name_H-M   'P 1'
#
loop_
_entity.id
_entity.type
_entity.pdbx_description
1 polymer ?
#
loop_
_entity_poly.entity_id
_entity_poly.type
_entity_poly.pdbx_seq_one_letter_code
_entity_poly.pdbx_strand_id
1 'polypeptide(L)'
;MKKRIFSAILLCLLTSGLCGGLAAGGTSADPVVSLSYINSDYIPAFYERADKRIETALRSVYNEAFKDLAEEAGARNAADAVGETSLGVLSGEAKFKSGDRISGAPGLLMTLNTGTASLITEGGSLTAASSGAAVTGGAKAVPGQTYLVNSYGAGFLITSDTATVTLNGDVTLYYSPSVDYNSMADALYSMGLFKGRTDGYALNSGATRAEGIVMFLRLIGEEDDALSFTGTHPFTDAGWADRYVAYAYSKGYTKGVSSTKFGTNDPLTAAHYVTFILRAIGYSEDTDYAWKTVLSDVVKLNVLSNAEVTALQRSFTRAHVVYLSYWSLFQTLKDRGDSVLTSLIASASVNEATAIRAVSTARAIRIS
;
A
#
# COMPACT_ATOMS: atom_id res chain seq x y z
N MET A 1 30.97 -20.46 11.03
CA MET A 1 31.77 -19.29 10.59
C MET A 1 30.88 -18.15 10.08
N LYS A 2 29.87 -17.74 10.87
CA LYS A 2 28.75 -16.85 10.48
C LYS A 2 28.66 -15.55 11.32
N LYS A 3 29.77 -15.05 11.88
CA LYS A 3 29.77 -13.95 12.87
C LYS A 3 30.72 -12.78 12.59
N ARG A 4 31.26 -12.61 11.38
CA ARG A 4 32.27 -11.57 11.11
C ARG A 4 31.84 -10.38 10.26
N ILE A 5 30.60 -10.33 9.75
CA ILE A 5 30.17 -9.23 8.87
C ILE A 5 29.26 -8.21 9.59
N PHE A 6 28.54 -8.63 10.65
CA PHE A 6 27.77 -7.72 11.51
C PHE A 6 28.62 -6.73 12.31
N SER A 7 29.93 -6.94 12.41
CA SER A 7 30.84 -6.06 13.19
C SER A 7 31.24 -4.77 12.47
N ALA A 8 30.97 -4.61 11.16
CA ALA A 8 31.41 -3.42 10.43
C ALA A 8 30.42 -2.25 10.51
N ILE A 9 29.12 -2.52 10.70
CA ILE A 9 28.08 -1.47 10.70
C ILE A 9 27.95 -0.80 12.08
N LEU A 10 28.29 -1.51 13.16
CA LEU A 10 28.21 -0.95 14.53
C LEU A 10 29.38 0.00 14.86
N LEU A 11 30.48 -0.01 14.10
CA LEU A 11 31.68 0.79 14.42
C LEU A 11 31.61 2.24 13.91
N CYS A 12 30.80 2.54 12.88
CA CYS A 12 30.68 3.91 12.35
C CYS A 12 29.71 4.82 13.13
N LEU A 13 28.86 4.27 14.01
CA LEU A 13 27.93 5.06 14.84
C LEU A 13 28.46 5.35 16.25
N LEU A 14 29.63 4.81 16.63
CA LEU A 14 30.22 4.97 17.96
C LEU A 14 31.24 6.12 18.08
N THR A 15 31.55 6.87 17.02
CA THR A 15 32.59 7.92 17.06
C THR A 15 32.09 9.34 17.35
N SER A 16 30.79 9.60 17.45
CA SER A 16 30.24 10.95 17.70
C SER A 16 29.54 11.14 19.05
N GLY A 17 30.03 10.47 20.10
CA GLY A 17 29.46 10.54 21.45
C GLY A 17 30.46 10.44 22.58
N LEU A 18 31.69 10.94 22.38
CA LEU A 18 32.69 11.14 23.42
C LEU A 18 32.44 12.50 24.08
N CYS A 19 31.81 12.53 25.26
CA CYS A 19 32.18 13.43 26.36
C CYS A 19 31.27 13.23 27.59
N GLY A 20 31.88 13.11 28.77
CA GLY A 20 31.21 13.46 30.03
C GLY A 20 31.20 12.39 31.13
N GLY A 21 32.37 11.93 31.56
CA GLY A 21 32.53 11.21 32.82
C GLY A 21 33.98 11.33 33.29
N LEU A 22 34.24 12.26 34.20
CA LEU A 22 35.55 12.53 34.81
C LEU A 22 36.17 11.25 35.37
N ALA A 23 37.24 10.75 34.74
CA ALA A 23 38.12 9.76 35.33
C ALA A 23 39.17 10.49 36.19
N ALA A 24 39.15 10.25 37.49
CA ALA A 24 40.27 10.59 38.38
C ALA A 24 41.48 9.73 38.01
N GLY A 25 42.63 10.35 37.76
CA GLY A 25 43.83 9.70 37.20
C GLY A 25 44.54 8.75 38.17
N GLY A 26 44.92 7.57 37.66
CA GLY A 26 45.82 6.60 38.30
C GLY A 26 47.19 6.52 37.64
N THR A 27 48.21 6.07 38.37
CA THR A 27 49.65 6.09 38.01
C THR A 27 50.10 4.82 37.26
N SER A 28 51.35 4.79 36.78
CA SER A 28 51.91 3.80 35.84
C SER A 28 52.03 2.35 36.31
N ALA A 29 51.51 2.00 37.50
CA ALA A 29 51.44 0.63 38.01
C ALA A 29 49.99 0.09 38.10
N ASP A 30 48.99 0.91 37.80
CA ASP A 30 47.57 0.51 37.81
C ASP A 30 46.79 1.24 36.70
N PRO A 31 46.78 0.71 35.47
CA PRO A 31 45.97 1.26 34.41
C PRO A 31 44.51 0.84 34.63
N VAL A 32 43.79 1.72 35.33
CA VAL A 32 42.39 2.12 35.11
C VAL A 32 41.56 1.07 34.35
N VAL A 33 40.71 0.36 35.10
CA VAL A 33 39.72 -0.64 34.69
C VAL A 33 40.30 -1.99 34.25
N SER A 34 40.16 -3.01 35.11
CA SER A 34 40.58 -4.37 34.78
C SER A 34 39.78 -4.92 33.58
N LEU A 35 40.46 -5.68 32.71
CA LEU A 35 39.82 -6.36 31.57
C LEU A 35 38.65 -7.25 32.01
N SER A 36 38.71 -7.80 33.23
CA SER A 36 37.61 -8.54 33.83
C SER A 36 36.40 -7.64 34.11
N TYR A 37 36.60 -6.46 34.70
CA TYR A 37 35.52 -5.49 34.90
C TYR A 37 34.94 -5.01 33.56
N ILE A 38 35.78 -4.79 32.54
CA ILE A 38 35.31 -4.42 31.20
C ILE A 38 34.41 -5.50 30.62
N ASN A 39 34.82 -6.78 30.67
CA ASN A 39 34.09 -7.87 30.01
C ASN A 39 32.89 -8.40 30.82
N SER A 40 32.99 -8.40 32.15
CA SER A 40 31.98 -8.99 33.03
C SER A 40 30.93 -7.99 33.49
N ASP A 41 31.30 -6.72 33.69
CA ASP A 41 30.40 -5.73 34.28
C ASP A 41 30.07 -4.59 33.31
N TYR A 42 31.09 -3.99 32.68
CA TYR A 42 30.91 -2.79 31.86
C TYR A 42 30.24 -3.08 30.51
N ILE A 43 30.74 -4.06 29.74
CA ILE A 43 30.20 -4.40 28.41
C ILE A 43 28.73 -4.88 28.52
N PRO A 44 28.36 -5.80 29.43
CA PRO A 44 26.96 -6.22 29.59
C PRO A 44 26.06 -5.07 30.05
N ALA A 45 26.49 -4.26 31.04
CA ALA A 45 25.71 -3.11 31.49
C ALA A 45 25.60 -2.01 30.42
N PHE A 46 26.59 -1.88 29.55
CA PHE A 46 26.55 -0.98 28.39
C PHE A 46 25.54 -1.46 27.35
N TYR A 47 25.54 -2.76 27.01
CA TYR A 47 24.52 -3.33 26.12
C TYR A 47 23.12 -3.21 26.71
N GLU A 48 22.94 -3.49 28.00
CA GLU A 48 21.63 -3.34 28.65
C GLU A 48 21.16 -1.88 28.69
N ARG A 49 22.07 -0.92 28.90
CA ARG A 49 21.73 0.52 28.81
C ARG A 49 21.47 0.97 27.37
N ALA A 50 22.17 0.40 26.39
CA ALA A 50 21.95 0.66 24.97
C ALA A 50 20.60 0.11 24.52
N ASP A 51 20.28 -1.14 24.89
CA ASP A 51 18.99 -1.78 24.63
C ASP A 51 17.86 -1.02 25.33
N LYS A 52 18.02 -0.64 26.60
CA LYS A 52 17.02 0.21 27.29
C LYS A 52 16.88 1.59 26.68
N ARG A 53 17.95 2.19 26.14
CA ARG A 53 17.88 3.49 25.44
C ARG A 53 17.23 3.37 24.07
N ILE A 54 17.52 2.31 23.33
CA ILE A 54 16.86 1.97 22.05
C ILE A 54 15.38 1.71 22.31
N GLU A 55 15.04 0.89 23.31
CA GLU A 55 13.67 0.59 23.70
C GLU A 55 12.94 1.85 24.18
N THR A 56 13.57 2.72 24.97
CA THR A 56 12.96 3.99 25.44
C THR A 56 12.80 5.00 24.31
N ALA A 57 13.78 5.14 23.41
CA ALA A 57 13.71 6.02 22.25
C ALA A 57 12.63 5.54 21.27
N LEU A 58 12.60 4.22 20.99
CA LEU A 58 11.54 3.59 20.20
C LEU A 58 10.18 3.71 20.88
N ARG A 59 10.09 3.62 22.21
CA ARG A 59 8.82 3.83 22.95
C ARG A 59 8.29 5.25 22.82
N SER A 60 9.15 6.25 22.82
CA SER A 60 8.73 7.65 22.65
C SER A 60 8.21 7.94 21.24
N VAL A 61 8.88 7.40 20.21
CA VAL A 61 8.45 7.45 18.81
C VAL A 61 7.18 6.61 18.59
N TYR A 62 7.10 5.43 19.21
CA TYR A 62 5.93 4.56 19.20
C TYR A 62 4.73 5.22 19.88
N ASN A 63 4.92 5.89 21.01
CA ASN A 63 3.82 6.53 21.75
C ASN A 63 3.36 7.85 21.11
N GLU A 64 4.24 8.65 20.50
CA GLU A 64 3.81 9.82 19.71
C GLU A 64 3.12 9.39 18.41
N ALA A 65 3.67 8.40 17.70
CA ALA A 65 2.99 7.81 16.55
C ALA A 65 1.64 7.19 16.93
N PHE A 66 1.54 6.53 18.08
CA PHE A 66 0.30 5.95 18.60
C PHE A 66 -0.68 7.00 19.14
N LYS A 67 -0.21 8.16 19.60
CA LYS A 67 -1.07 9.27 20.03
C LYS A 67 -1.68 9.99 18.83
N ASP A 68 -0.89 10.26 17.80
CA ASP A 68 -1.40 10.74 16.51
C ASP A 68 -2.34 9.71 15.88
N LEU A 69 -1.97 8.42 15.93
CA LEU A 69 -2.83 7.30 15.51
C LEU A 69 -4.06 7.17 16.39
N ALA A 70 -4.05 7.45 17.70
CA ALA A 70 -5.21 7.28 18.57
C ALA A 70 -6.17 8.47 18.49
N GLU A 71 -5.68 9.67 18.17
CA GLU A 71 -6.50 10.82 17.83
C GLU A 71 -7.11 10.67 16.42
N GLU A 72 -6.35 10.14 15.45
CA GLU A 72 -6.85 9.80 14.10
C GLU A 72 -7.72 8.52 14.09
N ALA A 73 -7.39 7.53 14.92
CA ALA A 73 -8.16 6.30 15.13
C ALA A 73 -9.29 6.44 16.13
N GLY A 74 -9.38 7.51 16.92
CA GLY A 74 -10.63 7.86 17.61
C GLY A 74 -11.78 8.07 16.62
N ALA A 75 -11.46 8.61 15.43
CA ALA A 75 -12.40 8.76 14.31
C ALA A 75 -12.44 7.52 13.38
N ARG A 76 -11.33 6.78 13.22
CA ARG A 76 -11.25 5.59 12.35
C ARG A 76 -11.67 4.27 13.02
N ASN A 77 -11.42 4.04 14.30
CA ASN A 77 -11.85 2.84 15.04
C ASN A 77 -13.39 2.74 15.12
N ALA A 78 -14.13 3.85 14.99
CA ALA A 78 -15.58 3.82 14.80
C ALA A 78 -16.00 3.14 13.48
N ALA A 79 -15.08 3.03 12.52
CA ALA A 79 -15.26 2.36 11.23
C ALA A 79 -14.55 0.97 11.16
N ASP A 80 -13.95 0.48 12.24
CA ASP A 80 -13.38 -0.88 12.35
C ASP A 80 -14.40 -1.93 12.83
N ALA A 81 -15.61 -1.52 13.22
CA ALA A 81 -16.70 -2.44 13.43
C ALA A 81 -17.32 -2.79 12.08
N VAL A 82 -17.35 -4.08 11.71
CA VAL A 82 -18.43 -4.58 10.84
C VAL A 82 -19.72 -4.23 11.57
N GLY A 83 -20.43 -3.23 11.08
CA GLY A 83 -21.50 -2.62 11.86
C GLY A 83 -21.91 -1.26 11.37
N GLU A 84 -22.91 -0.73 12.06
CA GLU A 84 -23.52 0.56 11.79
C GLU A 84 -22.73 1.67 12.48
N THR A 85 -22.29 2.67 11.71
CA THR A 85 -21.64 3.88 12.22
C THR A 85 -22.47 5.09 11.77
N SER A 86 -23.03 5.82 12.73
CA SER A 86 -23.69 7.10 12.47
C SER A 86 -22.67 8.22 12.58
N LEU A 87 -22.43 8.94 11.48
CA LEU A 87 -21.39 9.99 11.40
C LEU A 87 -21.94 11.41 11.56
N GLY A 88 -23.26 11.57 11.75
CA GLY A 88 -23.92 12.88 11.77
C GLY A 88 -23.93 13.54 10.39
N VAL A 89 -23.94 14.88 10.36
CA VAL A 89 -23.96 15.66 9.11
C VAL A 89 -22.60 15.58 8.43
N LEU A 90 -22.56 14.97 7.25
CA LEU A 90 -21.40 14.97 6.36
C LEU A 90 -21.70 15.83 5.14
N SER A 91 -20.69 16.58 4.68
CA SER A 91 -20.71 17.33 3.43
C SER A 91 -19.38 17.14 2.71
N GLY A 92 -19.35 16.31 1.68
CA GLY A 92 -18.13 16.06 0.90
C GLY A 92 -18.13 14.73 0.16
N GLU A 93 -17.02 14.44 -0.51
CA GLU A 93 -16.79 13.15 -1.16
C GLU A 93 -16.18 12.14 -0.19
N ALA A 94 -16.68 10.90 -0.22
CA ALA A 94 -16.13 9.77 0.52
C ALA A 94 -15.90 8.57 -0.39
N LYS A 95 -14.90 7.75 -0.05
CA LYS A 95 -14.53 6.51 -0.75
C LYS A 95 -15.18 5.31 -0.07
N PHE A 96 -15.65 4.36 -0.88
CA PHE A 96 -16.32 3.15 -0.42
C PHE A 96 -15.81 1.93 -1.16
N LYS A 97 -16.05 0.75 -0.58
CA LYS A 97 -15.71 -0.56 -1.14
C LYS A 97 -16.97 -1.40 -1.37
N SER A 98 -16.80 -2.48 -2.13
CA SER A 98 -17.88 -3.41 -2.43
C SER A 98 -18.61 -3.87 -1.16
N GLY A 99 -19.94 -3.89 -1.21
CA GLY A 99 -20.80 -4.31 -0.10
C GLY A 99 -21.05 -3.23 0.96
N ASP A 100 -20.35 -2.10 0.96
CA ASP A 100 -20.66 -1.00 1.87
C ASP A 100 -22.08 -0.49 1.58
N ARG A 101 -22.87 -0.20 2.62
CA ARG A 101 -24.17 0.45 2.51
C ARG A 101 -24.11 1.85 3.10
N ILE A 102 -24.71 2.79 2.36
CA ILE A 102 -24.84 4.20 2.72
C ILE A 102 -26.34 4.47 2.86
N SER A 103 -26.76 4.98 4.00
CA SER A 103 -28.15 5.36 4.29
C SER A 103 -28.14 6.66 5.10
N GLY A 104 -29.30 7.18 5.45
CA GLY A 104 -29.37 8.33 6.34
C GLY A 104 -30.78 8.73 6.70
N ALA A 105 -30.89 9.88 7.37
CA ALA A 105 -32.17 10.50 7.67
C ALA A 105 -32.79 11.11 6.40
N PRO A 106 -34.12 11.35 6.41
CA PRO A 106 -34.77 12.15 5.38
C PRO A 106 -34.04 13.48 5.17
N GLY A 107 -33.73 13.82 3.92
CA GLY A 107 -32.94 15.02 3.58
C GLY A 107 -31.52 14.71 3.13
N LEU A 108 -30.98 13.50 3.36
CA LEU A 108 -29.67 13.11 2.85
C LEU A 108 -29.66 13.11 1.31
N LEU A 109 -28.71 13.83 0.74
CA LEU A 109 -28.38 13.82 -0.67
C LEU A 109 -27.14 12.95 -0.93
N MET A 110 -27.23 12.08 -1.93
CA MET A 110 -26.13 11.21 -2.35
C MET A 110 -25.94 11.26 -3.87
N THR A 111 -24.69 11.43 -4.31
CA THR A 111 -24.32 11.39 -5.73
C THR A 111 -23.18 10.40 -5.92
N LEU A 112 -23.41 9.35 -6.72
CA LEU A 112 -22.34 8.42 -7.08
C LEU A 112 -21.43 9.09 -8.11
N ASN A 113 -20.15 9.28 -7.80
CA ASN A 113 -19.20 9.94 -8.71
C ASN A 113 -18.50 8.91 -9.60
N THR A 114 -17.97 7.86 -8.98
CA THR A 114 -17.33 6.74 -9.69
C THR A 114 -17.69 5.39 -9.06
N GLY A 115 -17.55 4.31 -9.84
CA GLY A 115 -17.93 2.96 -9.42
C GLY A 115 -19.39 2.64 -9.75
N THR A 116 -19.94 1.66 -9.06
CA THR A 116 -21.33 1.20 -9.22
C THR A 116 -21.98 0.99 -7.87
N ALA A 117 -23.25 1.36 -7.78
CA ALA A 117 -24.09 1.10 -6.62
C ALA A 117 -25.49 0.66 -7.05
N SER A 118 -26.14 -0.13 -6.21
CA SER A 118 -27.57 -0.43 -6.29
C SER A 118 -28.33 0.49 -5.35
N LEU A 119 -29.49 0.98 -5.78
CA LEU A 119 -30.37 1.84 -5.00
C LEU A 119 -31.20 0.99 -4.03
N ILE A 120 -31.20 1.35 -2.75
CA ILE A 120 -31.92 0.63 -1.69
C ILE A 120 -33.20 1.40 -1.35
N THR A 121 -34.31 0.68 -1.20
CA THR A 121 -35.62 1.22 -0.76
C THR A 121 -36.32 0.27 0.22
N GLU A 122 -35.56 -0.41 1.08
CA GLU A 122 -36.09 -1.36 2.07
C GLU A 122 -36.92 -0.64 3.13
N GLY A 123 -38.23 -0.47 2.90
CA GLY A 123 -39.13 0.32 3.76
C GLY A 123 -38.98 1.84 3.62
N GLY A 124 -37.96 2.29 2.90
CA GLY A 124 -37.69 3.69 2.57
C GLY A 124 -38.04 4.05 1.13
N SER A 125 -37.81 5.32 0.76
CA SER A 125 -37.97 5.79 -0.62
C SER A 125 -36.88 6.78 -1.00
N LEU A 126 -36.48 6.72 -2.27
CA LEU A 126 -35.51 7.61 -2.90
C LEU A 126 -36.17 8.38 -4.04
N THR A 127 -35.74 9.63 -4.24
CA THR A 127 -36.11 10.44 -5.39
C THR A 127 -34.88 10.85 -6.16
N ALA A 128 -34.91 10.74 -7.50
CA ALA A 128 -33.88 11.32 -8.35
C ALA A 128 -34.05 12.84 -8.38
N ALA A 129 -33.09 13.60 -7.86
CA ALA A 129 -33.22 15.05 -7.65
C ALA A 129 -33.37 15.83 -8.98
N SER A 130 -32.79 15.33 -10.08
CA SER A 130 -32.87 15.98 -11.39
C SER A 130 -34.25 15.89 -12.05
N SER A 131 -35.03 14.84 -11.75
CA SER A 131 -36.32 14.57 -12.42
C SER A 131 -37.51 14.61 -11.46
N GLY A 132 -37.28 14.59 -10.16
CA GLY A 132 -38.32 14.42 -9.14
C GLY A 132 -38.96 13.02 -9.16
N ALA A 133 -38.45 12.08 -9.96
CA ALA A 133 -39.03 10.76 -10.09
C ALA A 133 -38.67 9.87 -8.89
N ALA A 134 -39.68 9.13 -8.40
CA ALA A 134 -39.46 8.07 -7.42
C ALA A 134 -38.59 6.96 -8.03
N VAL A 135 -37.74 6.37 -7.20
CA VAL A 135 -36.78 5.34 -7.60
C VAL A 135 -37.26 3.96 -7.14
N THR A 136 -37.06 2.96 -7.99
CA THR A 136 -37.28 1.53 -7.64
C THR A 136 -36.03 0.94 -6.98
N GLY A 137 -36.20 0.28 -5.84
CA GLY A 137 -35.11 -0.48 -5.21
C GLY A 137 -34.53 -1.56 -6.12
N GLY A 138 -33.22 -1.78 -6.02
CA GLY A 138 -32.45 -2.70 -6.87
C GLY A 138 -31.98 -2.10 -8.19
N ALA A 139 -32.48 -0.91 -8.59
CA ALA A 139 -31.98 -0.23 -9.78
C ALA A 139 -30.54 0.23 -9.59
N LYS A 140 -29.76 0.30 -10.68
CA LYS A 140 -28.39 0.82 -10.65
C LYS A 140 -28.42 2.35 -10.49
N ALA A 141 -27.63 2.86 -9.57
CA ALA A 141 -27.36 4.29 -9.47
C ALA A 141 -26.64 4.78 -10.73
N VAL A 142 -27.06 5.94 -11.24
CA VAL A 142 -26.43 6.57 -12.40
C VAL A 142 -25.32 7.50 -11.92
N PRO A 143 -24.06 7.35 -12.39
CA PRO A 143 -23.00 8.27 -12.00
C PRO A 143 -23.34 9.74 -12.34
N GLY A 144 -23.04 10.65 -11.42
CA GLY A 144 -23.35 12.08 -11.51
C GLY A 144 -24.80 12.46 -11.19
N GLN A 145 -25.70 11.48 -11.03
CA GLN A 145 -27.09 11.73 -10.61
C GLN A 145 -27.17 11.84 -9.08
N THR A 146 -27.80 12.91 -8.59
CA THR A 146 -28.11 13.08 -7.17
C THR A 146 -29.43 12.41 -6.81
N TYR A 147 -29.44 11.71 -5.68
CA TYR A 147 -30.59 11.04 -5.09
C TYR A 147 -30.87 11.60 -3.70
N LEU A 148 -32.14 11.86 -3.41
CA LEU A 148 -32.63 12.31 -2.11
C LEU A 148 -33.25 11.14 -1.35
N VAL A 149 -32.79 10.93 -0.12
CA VAL A 149 -33.45 10.03 0.85
C VAL A 149 -34.69 10.73 1.40
N ASN A 150 -35.87 10.17 1.15
CA ASN A 150 -37.13 10.71 1.65
C ASN A 150 -37.57 10.04 2.97
N SER A 151 -37.12 8.81 3.21
CA SER A 151 -37.43 8.04 4.42
C SER A 151 -36.31 7.08 4.78
N TYR A 152 -36.20 6.75 6.07
CA TYR A 152 -35.21 5.81 6.59
C TYR A 152 -35.26 4.45 5.86
N GLY A 153 -34.11 3.79 5.76
CA GLY A 153 -33.95 2.52 5.05
C GLY A 153 -33.63 2.66 3.56
N ALA A 154 -33.73 3.87 2.99
CA ALA A 154 -33.33 4.15 1.62
C ALA A 154 -31.84 4.58 1.53
N GLY A 155 -31.16 4.21 0.45
CA GLY A 155 -29.70 4.36 0.42
C GLY A 155 -29.02 3.81 -0.83
N PHE A 156 -27.70 3.68 -0.77
CA PHE A 156 -26.87 2.98 -1.76
C PHE A 156 -26.29 1.70 -1.15
N LEU A 157 -26.22 0.64 -1.95
CA LEU A 157 -25.36 -0.53 -1.73
C LEU A 157 -24.25 -0.48 -2.78
N ILE A 158 -23.00 -0.35 -2.37
CA ILE A 158 -21.87 -0.33 -3.30
C ILE A 158 -21.65 -1.73 -3.88
N THR A 159 -21.54 -1.83 -5.20
CA THR A 159 -21.42 -3.12 -5.90
C THR A 159 -20.09 -3.27 -6.66
N SER A 160 -19.32 -2.20 -6.82
CA SER A 160 -17.97 -2.25 -7.39
C SER A 160 -16.91 -2.34 -6.29
N ASP A 161 -15.72 -2.84 -6.66
CA ASP A 161 -14.56 -2.94 -5.75
C ASP A 161 -14.21 -1.61 -5.07
N THR A 162 -14.35 -0.50 -5.80
CA THR A 162 -14.22 0.85 -5.25
C THR A 162 -15.32 1.76 -5.78
N ALA A 163 -15.75 2.73 -4.99
CA ALA A 163 -16.66 3.79 -5.40
C ALA A 163 -16.32 5.10 -4.69
N THR A 164 -16.73 6.22 -5.29
CA THR A 164 -16.69 7.55 -4.65
C THR A 164 -18.09 8.12 -4.66
N VAL A 165 -18.54 8.63 -3.53
CA VAL A 165 -19.90 9.17 -3.37
C VAL A 165 -19.80 10.54 -2.69
N THR A 166 -20.42 11.55 -3.28
CA THR A 166 -20.65 12.84 -2.62
C THR A 166 -21.89 12.73 -1.74
N LEU A 167 -21.73 13.08 -0.47
CA LEU A 167 -22.75 13.01 0.57
C LEU A 167 -23.02 14.43 1.11
N ASN A 168 -24.29 14.75 1.34
CA ASN A 168 -24.69 15.98 2.00
C ASN A 168 -25.93 15.73 2.88
N GLY A 169 -25.73 15.69 4.20
CA GLY A 169 -26.78 15.46 5.20
C GLY A 169 -26.38 14.45 6.27
N ASP A 170 -27.33 14.02 7.08
CA ASP A 170 -27.13 13.02 8.13
C ASP A 170 -26.94 11.61 7.54
N VAL A 171 -25.75 11.04 7.74
CA VAL A 171 -25.33 9.77 7.14
C VAL A 171 -25.18 8.67 8.19
N THR A 172 -25.69 7.50 7.83
CA THR A 172 -25.44 6.22 8.49
C THR A 172 -24.72 5.29 7.52
N LEU A 173 -23.54 4.79 7.92
CA LEU A 173 -22.72 3.87 7.13
C LEU A 173 -22.76 2.47 7.71
N TYR A 174 -22.78 1.48 6.83
CA TYR A 174 -22.66 0.07 7.16
C TYR A 174 -21.49 -0.49 6.36
N TYR A 175 -20.39 -0.79 7.04
CA TYR A 175 -19.19 -1.26 6.37
C TYR A 175 -19.21 -2.76 6.11
N SER A 176 -18.76 -3.16 4.93
CA SER A 176 -18.59 -4.57 4.57
C SER A 176 -17.23 -5.10 5.04
N PRO A 177 -17.08 -6.43 5.16
CA PRO A 177 -15.79 -7.09 5.32
C PRO A 177 -15.07 -7.35 3.98
N SER A 178 -15.51 -6.72 2.88
CA SER A 178 -14.87 -6.90 1.57
C SER A 178 -13.49 -6.24 1.50
N VAL A 179 -12.72 -6.61 0.48
CA VAL A 179 -11.37 -6.08 0.23
C VAL A 179 -11.39 -4.55 0.12
N ASP A 180 -10.57 -3.88 0.92
CA ASP A 180 -10.43 -2.42 0.90
C ASP A 180 -9.21 -1.99 0.06
N TYR A 181 -9.42 -1.86 -1.24
CA TYR A 181 -8.39 -1.35 -2.16
C TYR A 181 -8.03 0.11 -1.90
N ASN A 182 -8.93 0.92 -1.32
CA ASN A 182 -8.62 2.32 -0.99
C ASN A 182 -7.59 2.37 0.14
N SER A 183 -7.78 1.56 1.18
CA SER A 183 -6.85 1.48 2.31
C SER A 183 -5.46 1.00 1.88
N MET A 184 -5.38 -0.01 1.00
CA MET A 184 -4.09 -0.43 0.42
C MET A 184 -3.45 0.66 -0.44
N ALA A 185 -4.25 1.42 -1.19
CA ALA A 185 -3.75 2.54 -1.98
C ALA A 185 -3.22 3.68 -1.10
N ASP A 186 -3.91 4.01 0.00
CA ASP A 186 -3.48 5.02 0.98
C ASP A 186 -2.16 4.60 1.64
N ALA A 187 -2.02 3.33 2.02
CA ALA A 187 -0.78 2.79 2.58
C ALA A 187 0.39 2.93 1.58
N LEU A 188 0.21 2.46 0.34
CA LEU A 188 1.24 2.60 -0.70
C LEU A 188 1.55 4.06 -1.04
N TYR A 189 0.54 4.93 -1.00
CA TYR A 189 0.71 6.36 -1.24
C TYR A 189 1.55 7.02 -0.16
N SER A 190 1.27 6.74 1.11
CA SER A 190 2.05 7.28 2.23
C SER A 190 3.51 6.83 2.17
N MET A 191 3.79 5.61 1.69
CA MET A 191 5.14 5.09 1.47
C MET A 191 5.82 5.60 0.20
N GLY A 192 5.13 6.40 -0.64
CA GLY A 192 5.65 6.90 -1.91
C GLY A 192 5.66 5.88 -3.06
N LEU A 193 5.13 4.68 -2.83
CA LEU A 193 5.15 3.55 -3.77
C LEU A 193 4.02 3.63 -4.80
N PHE A 194 2.98 4.42 -4.53
CA PHE A 194 1.86 4.66 -5.44
C PHE A 194 1.44 6.13 -5.41
N LYS A 195 1.42 6.82 -6.55
CA LYS A 195 1.18 8.28 -6.58
C LYS A 195 -0.20 8.70 -7.13
N GLY A 196 -0.99 7.75 -7.62
CA GLY A 196 -2.25 8.07 -8.29
C GLY A 196 -2.07 8.84 -9.60
N ARG A 197 -3.07 9.67 -9.93
CA ARG A 197 -3.17 10.66 -11.00
C ARG A 197 -3.58 12.00 -10.39
N THR A 198 -3.73 13.03 -11.22
CA THR A 198 -4.11 14.38 -10.79
C THR A 198 -5.44 14.44 -10.02
N ASP A 199 -6.37 13.52 -10.30
CA ASP A 199 -7.72 13.41 -9.73
C ASP A 199 -7.86 12.28 -8.69
N GLY A 200 -6.76 11.82 -8.12
CA GLY A 200 -6.74 10.74 -7.12
C GLY A 200 -6.24 9.42 -7.70
N TYR A 201 -6.69 8.29 -7.15
CA TYR A 201 -6.04 7.00 -7.45
C TYR A 201 -6.48 6.33 -8.76
N ALA A 202 -7.68 6.68 -9.25
CA ALA A 202 -8.31 6.06 -10.42
C ALA A 202 -8.39 4.51 -10.33
N LEU A 203 -8.72 3.97 -9.15
CA LEU A 203 -8.67 2.51 -8.88
C LEU A 203 -9.62 1.68 -9.76
N ASN A 204 -10.73 2.27 -10.21
CA ASN A 204 -11.69 1.63 -11.12
C ASN A 204 -11.23 1.62 -12.59
N SER A 205 -10.16 2.32 -12.93
CA SER A 205 -9.64 2.39 -14.30
C SER A 205 -8.64 1.28 -14.58
N GLY A 206 -8.53 0.87 -15.85
CA GLY A 206 -7.41 0.08 -16.33
C GLY A 206 -6.08 0.84 -16.18
N ALA A 207 -4.99 0.09 -16.08
CA ALA A 207 -3.63 0.61 -16.18
C ALA A 207 -3.05 0.29 -17.56
N THR A 208 -2.15 1.13 -18.04
CA THR A 208 -1.31 0.84 -19.21
C THR A 208 -0.04 0.08 -18.81
N ARG A 209 0.63 -0.59 -19.76
CA ARG A 209 1.93 -1.23 -19.51
C ARG A 209 2.98 -0.25 -18.99
N ALA A 210 2.98 1.00 -19.48
CA ALA A 210 3.87 2.04 -18.99
C ALA A 210 3.59 2.42 -17.53
N GLU A 211 2.32 2.55 -17.15
CA GLU A 211 1.96 2.76 -15.74
C GLU A 211 2.36 1.54 -14.88
N GLY A 212 2.22 0.32 -15.41
CA GLY A 212 2.64 -0.91 -14.75
C GLY A 212 4.14 -0.96 -14.45
N ILE A 213 5.00 -0.60 -15.42
CA ILE A 213 6.45 -0.61 -15.20
C ILE A 213 6.88 0.48 -14.19
N VAL A 214 6.24 1.65 -14.21
CA VAL A 214 6.49 2.71 -13.22
C VAL A 214 6.11 2.24 -11.82
N MET A 215 4.95 1.60 -11.66
CA MET A 215 4.52 1.06 -10.36
C MET A 215 5.45 -0.06 -9.86
N PHE A 216 5.93 -0.91 -10.76
CA PHE A 216 6.95 -1.92 -10.43
C PHE A 216 8.28 -1.29 -9.98
N LEU A 217 8.79 -0.28 -10.70
CA LEU A 217 10.05 0.39 -10.35
C LEU A 217 9.96 1.08 -8.99
N ARG A 218 8.82 1.71 -8.68
CA ARG A 218 8.56 2.24 -7.32
C ARG A 218 8.58 1.14 -6.27
N LEU A 219 7.91 0.02 -6.55
CA LEU A 219 7.82 -1.12 -5.62
C LEU A 219 9.19 -1.72 -5.28
N ILE A 220 10.17 -1.63 -6.18
CA ILE A 220 11.55 -2.09 -5.91
C ILE A 220 12.49 -0.95 -5.48
N GLY A 221 11.98 0.27 -5.32
CA GLY A 221 12.77 1.42 -4.87
C GLY A 221 13.71 2.02 -5.91
N GLU A 222 13.50 1.72 -7.20
CA GLU A 222 14.39 2.12 -8.30
C GLU A 222 13.79 3.21 -9.22
N GLU A 223 12.75 3.94 -8.77
CA GLU A 223 12.15 5.03 -9.58
C GLU A 223 13.14 6.17 -9.84
N ASP A 224 13.91 6.60 -8.84
CA ASP A 224 14.85 7.73 -9.00
C ASP A 224 16.03 7.36 -9.91
N ASP A 225 16.51 6.12 -9.82
CA ASP A 225 17.51 5.57 -10.75
C ASP A 225 16.95 5.57 -12.18
N ALA A 226 15.70 5.15 -12.35
CA ALA A 226 15.04 5.17 -13.65
C ALA A 226 14.87 6.59 -14.20
N LEU A 227 14.50 7.56 -13.34
CA LEU A 227 14.34 8.96 -13.73
C LEU A 227 15.68 9.64 -14.06
N SER A 228 16.78 9.20 -13.47
CA SER A 228 18.13 9.73 -13.76
C SER A 228 18.84 9.00 -14.91
N PHE A 229 18.31 7.85 -15.35
CA PHE A 229 18.91 7.04 -16.39
C PHE A 229 18.92 7.74 -17.76
N THR A 230 20.06 7.65 -18.45
CA THR A 230 20.29 8.26 -19.77
C THR A 230 20.68 7.25 -20.85
N GLY A 231 20.51 5.95 -20.59
CA GLY A 231 20.76 4.91 -21.59
C GLY A 231 19.67 4.85 -22.66
N THR A 232 19.90 4.00 -23.67
CA THR A 232 19.02 3.86 -24.84
C THR A 232 18.29 2.53 -24.86
N HIS A 233 17.16 2.49 -25.58
CA HIS A 233 16.40 1.26 -25.87
C HIS A 233 15.99 1.21 -27.35
N PRO A 234 15.62 0.04 -27.91
CA PRO A 234 15.19 -0.06 -29.30
C PRO A 234 13.72 0.33 -29.53
N PHE A 235 12.95 0.60 -28.47
CA PHE A 235 11.52 0.86 -28.57
C PHE A 235 11.22 2.24 -29.13
N THR A 236 10.31 2.30 -30.09
CA THR A 236 9.95 3.55 -30.79
C THR A 236 8.69 4.22 -30.23
N ASP A 237 8.03 3.56 -29.27
CA ASP A 237 6.73 3.94 -28.72
C ASP A 237 6.77 4.29 -27.23
N ALA A 238 7.94 4.38 -26.59
CA ALA A 238 8.07 4.60 -25.14
C ALA A 238 7.46 5.93 -24.64
N GLY A 239 7.52 6.98 -25.47
CA GLY A 239 6.82 8.25 -25.22
C GLY A 239 7.18 8.89 -23.89
N TRP A 240 6.17 9.23 -23.09
CA TRP A 240 6.37 9.86 -21.76
C TRP A 240 7.16 8.96 -20.79
N ALA A 241 7.15 7.64 -21.03
CA ALA A 241 7.79 6.65 -20.17
C ALA A 241 9.23 6.31 -20.62
N ASP A 242 9.82 7.06 -21.56
CA ASP A 242 11.13 6.78 -22.17
C ASP A 242 12.21 6.43 -21.15
N ARG A 243 12.44 7.27 -20.13
CA ARG A 243 13.45 7.01 -19.09
C ARG A 243 13.17 5.74 -18.29
N TYR A 244 11.92 5.55 -17.87
CA TYR A 244 11.49 4.36 -17.15
C TYR A 244 11.68 3.08 -17.97
N VAL A 245 11.31 3.14 -19.26
CA VAL A 245 11.44 2.02 -20.18
C VAL A 245 12.91 1.75 -20.49
N ALA A 246 13.74 2.79 -20.65
CA ALA A 246 15.16 2.65 -20.93
C ALA A 246 15.88 1.95 -19.77
N TYR A 247 15.60 2.40 -18.55
CA TYR A 247 16.14 1.79 -17.35
C TYR A 247 15.65 0.35 -17.16
N ALA A 248 14.34 0.12 -17.29
CA ALA A 248 13.76 -1.21 -17.19
C ALA A 248 14.32 -2.16 -18.25
N TYR A 249 14.59 -1.67 -19.47
CA TYR A 249 15.22 -2.44 -20.53
C TYR A 249 16.68 -2.80 -20.19
N SER A 250 17.49 -1.83 -19.73
CA SER A 250 18.89 -2.09 -19.37
C SER A 250 19.05 -3.06 -18.21
N LYS A 251 18.09 -3.07 -17.30
CA LYS A 251 18.04 -3.99 -16.14
C LYS A 251 17.44 -5.36 -16.50
N GLY A 252 16.93 -5.53 -17.72
CA GLY A 252 16.27 -6.76 -18.16
C GLY A 252 14.85 -6.96 -17.59
N TYR A 253 14.26 -5.95 -16.96
CA TYR A 253 12.90 -5.98 -16.42
C TYR A 253 11.82 -5.99 -17.50
N THR A 254 12.15 -5.60 -18.73
CA THR A 254 11.27 -5.73 -19.88
C THR A 254 12.05 -6.06 -21.15
N LYS A 255 11.46 -6.88 -22.02
CA LYS A 255 11.95 -7.16 -23.38
C LYS A 255 11.12 -6.48 -24.48
N GLY A 256 10.09 -5.72 -24.08
CA GLY A 256 9.08 -5.19 -24.99
C GLY A 256 8.08 -6.24 -25.47
N VAL A 257 7.13 -5.83 -26.31
CA VAL A 257 6.18 -6.73 -26.99
C VAL A 257 6.68 -7.14 -28.38
N SER A 258 7.67 -6.43 -28.91
CA SER A 258 8.42 -6.78 -30.11
C SER A 258 9.83 -6.20 -30.04
N SER A 259 10.66 -6.46 -31.05
CA SER A 259 12.01 -5.91 -31.14
C SER A 259 12.08 -4.37 -31.14
N THR A 260 11.01 -3.68 -31.51
CA THR A 260 10.98 -2.20 -31.65
C THR A 260 9.80 -1.54 -30.94
N LYS A 261 9.01 -2.30 -30.17
CA LYS A 261 7.85 -1.77 -29.42
C LYS A 261 7.83 -2.27 -27.98
N PHE A 262 7.61 -1.34 -27.05
CA PHE A 262 7.36 -1.63 -25.65
C PHE A 262 5.88 -1.93 -25.37
N GLY A 263 4.97 -1.31 -26.11
CA GLY A 263 3.52 -1.39 -25.88
C GLY A 263 3.05 -0.37 -24.84
N THR A 264 3.60 0.85 -24.85
CA THR A 264 3.40 1.87 -23.79
C THR A 264 1.96 2.07 -23.37
N ASN A 265 1.05 2.12 -24.34
CA ASN A 265 -0.38 2.37 -24.12
C ASN A 265 -1.22 1.08 -24.10
N ASP A 266 -0.61 -0.10 -24.28
CA ASP A 266 -1.40 -1.33 -24.27
C ASP A 266 -1.97 -1.57 -22.86
N PRO A 267 -3.16 -2.17 -22.76
CA PRO A 267 -3.73 -2.56 -21.48
C PRO A 267 -2.78 -3.47 -20.68
N LEU A 268 -2.52 -3.10 -19.44
CA LEU A 268 -1.84 -3.96 -18.49
C LEU A 268 -2.77 -5.12 -18.12
N THR A 269 -2.24 -6.32 -18.05
CA THR A 269 -2.99 -7.53 -17.67
C THR A 269 -2.45 -8.09 -16.37
N ALA A 270 -3.23 -8.96 -15.71
CA ALA A 270 -2.77 -9.65 -14.51
C ALA A 270 -1.46 -10.41 -14.74
N ALA A 271 -1.32 -11.12 -15.87
CA ALA A 271 -0.10 -11.83 -16.22
C ALA A 271 1.10 -10.87 -16.31
N HIS A 272 0.94 -9.70 -16.96
CA HIS A 272 2.01 -8.70 -17.08
C HIS A 272 2.50 -8.25 -15.71
N TYR A 273 1.56 -7.88 -14.83
CA TYR A 273 1.93 -7.35 -13.54
C TYR A 273 2.46 -8.41 -12.58
N VAL A 274 1.89 -9.63 -12.57
CA VAL A 274 2.41 -10.75 -11.78
C VAL A 274 3.84 -11.10 -12.17
N THR A 275 4.19 -11.04 -13.46
CA THR A 275 5.59 -11.21 -13.90
C THR A 275 6.51 -10.14 -13.33
N PHE A 276 6.07 -8.88 -13.26
CA PHE A 276 6.83 -7.83 -12.60
C PHE A 276 6.99 -8.12 -11.09
N ILE A 277 5.93 -8.53 -10.40
CA ILE A 277 6.01 -8.93 -8.99
C ILE A 277 7.02 -10.07 -8.80
N LEU A 278 6.93 -11.15 -9.58
CA LEU A 278 7.87 -12.28 -9.47
C LEU A 278 9.33 -11.84 -9.66
N ARG A 279 9.59 -10.93 -10.60
CA ARG A 279 10.94 -10.35 -10.78
C ARG A 279 11.36 -9.50 -9.59
N ALA A 280 10.45 -8.72 -8.99
CA ALA A 280 10.73 -7.92 -7.78
C ALA A 280 11.19 -8.82 -6.62
N ILE A 281 10.58 -10.00 -6.48
CA ILE A 281 10.88 -10.94 -5.40
C ILE A 281 11.99 -11.95 -5.73
N GLY A 282 12.67 -11.78 -6.88
CA GLY A 282 13.86 -12.55 -7.26
C GLY A 282 13.59 -13.84 -8.04
N TYR A 283 12.34 -14.10 -8.45
CA TYR A 283 12.03 -15.22 -9.34
C TYR A 283 12.34 -14.86 -10.80
N SER A 284 12.93 -15.82 -11.51
CA SER A 284 13.36 -15.65 -12.90
C SER A 284 12.48 -16.46 -13.86
N GLU A 285 12.13 -15.83 -14.97
CA GLU A 285 11.50 -16.49 -16.11
C GLU A 285 12.45 -17.57 -16.67
N ASP A 286 11.90 -18.68 -17.17
CA ASP A 286 12.60 -19.87 -17.68
C ASP A 286 13.35 -20.72 -16.63
N THR A 287 13.48 -20.22 -15.39
CA THR A 287 14.02 -20.99 -14.26
C THR A 287 12.93 -21.39 -13.27
N ASP A 288 12.13 -20.42 -12.83
CA ASP A 288 11.14 -20.60 -11.76
C ASP A 288 9.70 -20.62 -12.27
N TYR A 289 9.43 -19.92 -13.36
CA TYR A 289 8.12 -19.85 -14.02
C TYR A 289 8.30 -19.62 -15.52
N ALA A 290 7.24 -19.88 -16.30
CA ALA A 290 7.19 -19.46 -17.70
C ALA A 290 6.11 -18.39 -17.90
N TRP A 291 6.37 -17.40 -18.75
CA TRP A 291 5.41 -16.34 -19.05
C TRP A 291 4.00 -16.86 -19.39
N LYS A 292 3.93 -17.92 -20.22
CA LYS A 292 2.65 -18.53 -20.65
C LYS A 292 1.84 -19.13 -19.50
N THR A 293 2.49 -19.57 -18.43
CA THR A 293 1.88 -20.27 -17.30
C THR A 293 1.97 -19.48 -16.00
N VAL A 294 2.38 -18.20 -16.06
CA VAL A 294 2.72 -17.39 -14.88
C VAL A 294 1.60 -17.33 -13.83
N LEU A 295 0.34 -17.25 -14.26
CA LEU A 295 -0.81 -17.22 -13.34
C LEU A 295 -1.06 -18.56 -12.63
N SER A 296 -0.61 -19.68 -13.20
CA SER A 296 -0.64 -20.98 -12.52
C SER A 296 0.63 -21.22 -11.70
N ASP A 297 1.77 -20.70 -12.16
CA ASP A 297 3.06 -20.88 -11.48
C ASP A 297 3.15 -20.03 -10.22
N VAL A 298 2.62 -18.81 -10.22
CA VAL A 298 2.55 -17.94 -9.03
C VAL A 298 1.82 -18.59 -7.85
N VAL A 299 0.87 -19.50 -8.13
CA VAL A 299 0.20 -20.31 -7.11
C VAL A 299 1.10 -21.41 -6.56
N LYS A 300 1.81 -22.13 -7.44
CA LYS A 300 2.79 -23.15 -7.03
C LYS A 300 3.93 -22.56 -6.20
N LEU A 301 4.28 -21.30 -6.49
CA LEU A 301 5.28 -20.53 -5.74
C LEU A 301 4.74 -19.98 -4.41
N ASN A 302 3.46 -20.20 -4.07
CA ASN A 302 2.79 -19.66 -2.87
C ASN A 302 2.78 -18.13 -2.77
N VAL A 303 2.95 -17.44 -3.90
CA VAL A 303 2.90 -15.97 -3.93
C VAL A 303 1.44 -15.51 -3.96
N LEU A 304 0.58 -16.17 -4.75
CA LEU A 304 -0.87 -15.92 -4.81
C LEU A 304 -1.67 -17.21 -4.61
N SER A 305 -2.91 -17.10 -4.14
CA SER A 305 -3.87 -18.20 -4.04
C SER A 305 -4.63 -18.40 -5.36
N ASN A 306 -5.31 -19.56 -5.50
CA ASN A 306 -6.21 -19.79 -6.62
C ASN A 306 -7.38 -18.79 -6.67
N ALA A 307 -7.89 -18.36 -5.50
CA ALA A 307 -8.96 -17.37 -5.41
C ALA A 307 -8.49 -16.00 -5.90
N GLU A 308 -7.27 -15.59 -5.53
CA GLU A 308 -6.63 -14.37 -6.01
C GLU A 308 -6.48 -14.40 -7.54
N VAL A 309 -5.91 -15.47 -8.10
CA VAL A 309 -5.75 -15.61 -9.55
C VAL A 309 -7.09 -15.57 -10.28
N THR A 310 -8.11 -16.25 -9.74
CA THR A 310 -9.46 -16.23 -10.32
C THR A 310 -10.04 -14.82 -10.33
N ALA A 311 -9.90 -14.06 -9.24
CA ALA A 311 -10.37 -12.68 -9.16
C ALA A 311 -9.66 -11.78 -10.19
N LEU A 312 -8.33 -11.88 -10.27
CA LEU A 312 -7.49 -11.10 -11.19
C LEU A 312 -7.77 -11.38 -12.68
N GLN A 313 -8.31 -12.56 -13.00
CA GLN A 313 -8.69 -12.94 -14.37
C GLN A 313 -10.07 -12.42 -14.78
N ARG A 314 -10.96 -12.11 -13.83
CA ARG A 314 -12.30 -11.55 -14.13
C ARG A 314 -12.23 -10.09 -14.53
N SER A 315 -11.38 -9.33 -13.87
CA SER A 315 -11.12 -7.92 -14.14
C SER A 315 -9.73 -7.56 -13.66
N PHE A 316 -9.06 -6.65 -14.38
CA PHE A 316 -7.76 -6.15 -13.96
C PHE A 316 -7.72 -4.62 -14.11
N THR A 317 -7.72 -3.95 -12.97
CA THR A 317 -7.75 -2.48 -12.82
C THR A 317 -6.60 -2.02 -11.96
N ARG A 318 -6.44 -0.71 -11.79
CA ARG A 318 -5.47 -0.13 -10.86
C ARG A 318 -5.68 -0.58 -9.41
N ALA A 319 -6.91 -0.89 -9.00
CA ALA A 319 -7.19 -1.53 -7.70
C ALA A 319 -6.42 -2.85 -7.54
N HIS A 320 -6.43 -3.69 -8.56
CA HIS A 320 -5.75 -4.98 -8.57
C HIS A 320 -4.22 -4.84 -8.61
N VAL A 321 -3.73 -3.79 -9.28
CA VAL A 321 -2.30 -3.43 -9.26
C VAL A 321 -1.87 -3.02 -7.86
N VAL A 322 -2.64 -2.15 -7.19
CA VAL A 322 -2.42 -1.75 -5.79
C VAL A 322 -2.44 -2.96 -4.86
N TYR A 323 -3.42 -3.84 -5.02
CA TYR A 323 -3.52 -5.08 -4.23
C TYR A 323 -2.27 -5.94 -4.36
N LEU A 324 -1.84 -6.22 -5.60
CA LEU A 324 -0.65 -7.02 -5.85
C LEU A 324 0.62 -6.35 -5.30
N SER A 325 0.75 -5.04 -5.47
CA SER A 325 1.86 -4.27 -4.90
C SER A 325 1.88 -4.34 -3.37
N TYR A 326 0.74 -4.10 -2.71
CA TYR A 326 0.65 -4.11 -1.25
C TYR A 326 1.02 -5.48 -0.68
N TRP A 327 0.43 -6.57 -1.19
CA TRP A 327 0.74 -7.90 -0.68
C TRP A 327 2.15 -8.38 -1.03
N SER A 328 2.73 -7.89 -2.12
CA SER A 328 4.13 -8.18 -2.45
C SER A 328 5.13 -7.60 -1.46
N LEU A 329 4.77 -6.54 -0.72
CA LEU A 329 5.63 -5.96 0.33
C LEU A 329 6.02 -6.97 1.40
N PHE A 330 5.14 -7.94 1.66
CA PHE A 330 5.33 -8.97 2.68
C PHE A 330 5.92 -10.26 2.12
N GLN A 331 6.14 -10.34 0.82
CA GLN A 331 6.77 -11.51 0.21
C GLN A 331 8.26 -11.52 0.50
N THR A 332 8.78 -12.71 0.80
CA THR A 332 10.21 -12.93 1.00
C THR A 332 10.93 -12.92 -0.34
N LEU A 333 12.03 -12.18 -0.39
CA LEU A 333 12.95 -12.21 -1.51
C LEU A 333 13.68 -13.55 -1.57
N LYS A 334 13.57 -14.24 -2.71
CA LYS A 334 14.04 -15.62 -2.93
C LYS A 334 15.46 -15.88 -2.40
N ASP A 335 16.39 -14.96 -2.63
CA ASP A 335 17.82 -15.15 -2.33
C ASP A 335 18.31 -14.41 -1.07
N ARG A 336 17.47 -13.53 -0.48
CA ARG A 336 17.87 -12.71 0.68
C ARG A 336 17.20 -13.13 1.98
N GLY A 337 16.00 -13.72 1.91
CA GLY A 337 15.23 -14.10 3.11
C GLY A 337 14.48 -12.93 3.77
N ASP A 338 14.83 -11.69 3.44
CA ASP A 338 14.11 -10.48 3.87
C ASP A 338 12.85 -10.24 3.05
N SER A 339 11.85 -9.56 3.63
CA SER A 339 10.69 -9.11 2.87
C SER A 339 11.03 -7.96 1.92
N VAL A 340 10.21 -7.73 0.89
CA VAL A 340 10.33 -6.56 0.01
C VAL A 340 10.30 -5.27 0.83
N LEU A 341 9.39 -5.14 1.80
CA LEU A 341 9.30 -3.96 2.67
C LEU A 341 10.57 -3.74 3.49
N THR A 342 11.11 -4.81 4.09
CA THR A 342 12.37 -4.76 4.83
C THR A 342 13.51 -4.28 3.94
N SER A 343 13.57 -4.76 2.69
CA SER A 343 14.58 -4.31 1.73
C SER A 343 14.43 -2.83 1.37
N LEU A 344 13.20 -2.33 1.20
CA LEU A 344 12.92 -0.92 0.88
C LEU A 344 13.29 0.01 2.04
N ILE A 345 13.08 -0.43 3.28
CA ILE A 345 13.49 0.30 4.49
C ILE A 345 15.02 0.32 4.58
N ALA A 346 15.66 -0.84 4.37
CA ALA A 346 17.11 -0.95 4.43
C ALA A 346 17.84 -0.12 3.35
N SER A 347 17.23 0.05 2.17
CA SER A 347 17.73 0.94 1.11
C SER A 347 17.35 2.41 1.28
N ALA A 348 16.63 2.76 2.36
CA ALA A 348 16.05 4.09 2.60
C ALA A 348 15.08 4.58 1.50
N SER A 349 14.58 3.68 0.65
CA SER A 349 13.54 3.98 -0.35
C SER A 349 12.19 4.24 0.31
N VAL A 350 11.95 3.65 1.49
CA VAL A 350 10.77 3.90 2.33
C VAL A 350 11.22 4.19 3.76
N ASN A 351 10.66 5.24 4.35
CA ASN A 351 10.91 5.57 5.76
C ASN A 351 10.24 4.53 6.69
N GLU A 352 10.99 4.01 7.67
CA GLU A 352 10.53 2.96 8.59
C GLU A 352 9.27 3.34 9.39
N ALA A 353 9.24 4.53 9.99
CA ALA A 353 8.07 4.98 10.76
C ALA A 353 6.83 5.14 9.88
N THR A 354 7.03 5.57 8.63
CA THR A 354 5.97 5.66 7.63
C THR A 354 5.46 4.28 7.24
N ALA A 355 6.36 3.31 7.00
CA ALA A 355 5.99 1.93 6.71
C ALA A 355 5.18 1.29 7.85
N ILE A 356 5.64 1.44 9.09
CA ILE A 356 4.94 0.90 10.27
C ILE A 356 3.54 1.49 10.38
N ARG A 357 3.40 2.81 10.22
CA ARG A 357 2.10 3.51 10.25
C ARG A 357 1.19 3.06 9.11
N ALA A 358 1.72 2.95 7.90
CA ALA A 358 0.98 2.56 6.72
C ALA A 358 0.42 1.13 6.85
N VAL A 359 1.25 0.20 7.31
CA VAL A 359 0.84 -1.21 7.49
C VAL A 359 -0.12 -1.39 8.66
N SER A 360 0.10 -0.69 9.78
CA SER A 360 -0.76 -0.84 10.97
C SER A 360 -2.16 -0.24 10.81
N THR A 361 -2.30 0.76 9.94
CA THR A 361 -3.58 1.42 9.65
C THR A 361 -4.31 0.83 8.44
N ALA A 362 -3.60 0.06 7.60
CA ALA A 362 -4.19 -0.55 6.42
C ALA A 362 -5.22 -1.63 6.81
N ARG A 363 -6.47 -1.44 6.39
CA ARG A 363 -7.56 -2.41 6.46
C ARG A 363 -7.46 -3.46 5.35
N ALA A 364 -6.26 -4.00 5.17
CA ALA A 364 -5.95 -4.89 4.07
C ALA A 364 -6.44 -6.31 4.39
N ILE A 365 -7.46 -6.74 3.64
CA ILE A 365 -7.94 -8.13 3.64
C ILE A 365 -7.49 -8.79 2.36
N ARG A 366 -6.94 -10.01 2.49
CA ARG A 366 -6.51 -10.81 1.35
C ARG A 366 -7.72 -11.55 0.76
N ILE A 367 -7.80 -11.64 -0.56
CA ILE A 367 -8.83 -12.40 -1.27
C ILE A 367 -8.67 -13.88 -0.90
N SER A 368 -9.76 -14.47 -0.41
CA SER A 368 -9.83 -15.86 0.08
C SER A 368 -10.76 -16.71 -0.74
#